data_AF-A0A7V7F301-F1
#
_entry.id   AF-A0A7V7F301-F1
#
_cell.length_a   1.000
_cell.length_b   1.000
_cell.length_c   1.000
_cell.angle_alpha   90.00
_cell.angle_beta   90.00
_cell.angle_gamma   90.00
#
_symmetry.space_group_name_H-M   'P 1'
#
loop_
_entity.id
_entity.type
_entity.pdbx_description
1 polymer ?
#
loop_
_entity_poly.entity_id
_entity_poly.type
_entity_poly.pdbx_seq_one_letter_code
_entity_poly.pdbx_strand_id
1 'polypeptide(L)' 'MKTKLTGLVLAAIFTMGVVGVGWAANVNCKVEKVEGTKVTLDCGSRSDEFKVGTQVKVKKAKNVAIEGC' A
#
# COMPACT_ATOMS: atom_id res chain seq x y z
N MET A 1 28.56 28.59 21.23
CA MET A 1 27.13 28.37 20.92
C MET A 1 26.92 28.17 19.42
N LYS A 2 27.58 27.17 18.79
CA LYS A 2 27.42 26.84 17.35
C LYS A 2 27.06 25.37 17.13
N THR A 3 27.47 24.49 18.04
CA THR A 3 27.18 23.04 18.03
C THR A 3 25.76 22.67 18.49
N LYS A 4 25.09 23.54 19.25
CA LYS A 4 23.69 23.32 19.67
C LYS A 4 22.67 23.64 18.56
N LEU A 5 23.06 24.49 17.61
CA LEU A 5 22.21 24.87 16.47
C LEU A 5 22.25 23.80 15.37
N THR A 6 23.43 23.22 15.12
CA THR A 6 23.60 22.13 14.13
C THR A 6 22.86 20.85 14.54
N GLY A 7 22.81 20.52 15.85
CA GLY A 7 22.02 19.39 16.35
C GLY A 7 20.51 19.57 16.16
N LEU A 8 20.00 20.79 16.32
CA LEU A 8 18.58 21.10 16.11
C LEU A 8 18.19 20.99 14.64
N VAL A 9 19.06 21.43 13.72
CA VAL A 9 18.83 21.35 12.27
C VAL A 9 18.82 19.89 11.81
N LEU A 10 19.74 19.04 12.28
CA LEU A 10 19.73 17.60 11.93
C LEU A 10 18.46 16.90 12.45
N ALA A 11 17.99 17.23 13.65
CA ALA A 11 16.75 16.67 14.20
C ALA A 11 15.50 17.10 13.40
N ALA A 12 15.47 18.33 12.87
CA ALA A 12 14.37 18.82 12.03
C ALA A 12 14.28 18.15 10.65
N ILE A 13 15.41 17.69 10.09
CA ILE A 13 15.43 16.98 8.80
C ILE A 13 14.91 15.55 8.97
N PHE A 14 15.15 14.92 10.12
CA PHE A 14 14.70 13.55 10.41
C PHE A 14 13.18 13.46 10.58
N THR A 15 12.51 14.51 11.09
CA THR A 15 11.05 14.53 11.21
C THR A 15 10.34 14.81 9.88
N MET A 16 11.01 15.44 8.91
CA MET A 16 10.50 15.62 7.54
C MET A 16 10.73 14.41 6.64
N GLY A 17 11.67 13.52 6.97
CA GLY A 17 11.99 12.32 6.16
C GLY A 17 10.99 11.16 6.31
N VAL A 18 10.20 11.13 7.39
CA VAL A 18 9.28 10.01 7.68
C VAL A 18 7.89 10.15 7.03
N VAL A 19 7.56 11.28 6.39
CA VAL A 19 6.32 11.40 5.60
C VAL A 19 6.44 10.77 4.20
N GLY A 20 7.64 10.30 3.83
CA GLY A 20 7.95 9.75 2.51
C GLY A 20 8.01 8.23 2.40
N VAL A 21 7.68 7.47 3.46
CA VAL A 21 7.49 6.01 3.32
C VAL A 21 6.10 5.83 2.74
N GLY A 22 6.04 5.85 1.42
CA GLY A 22 4.82 5.67 0.66
C GLY A 22 4.01 4.51 1.20
N TRP A 23 2.89 4.83 1.86
CA TRP A 23 1.71 4.01 1.73
C TRP A 23 1.37 4.03 0.24
N ALA A 24 1.98 3.12 -0.53
CA ALA A 24 1.44 2.74 -1.82
C ALA A 24 -0.04 2.49 -1.55
N ALA A 25 -0.91 3.32 -2.14
CA ALA A 25 -2.34 3.30 -1.92
C ALA A 25 -2.82 1.88 -2.23
N ASN A 26 -2.99 1.07 -1.19
CA ASN A 26 -3.37 -0.31 -1.39
C ASN A 26 -4.87 -0.26 -1.76
N VAL A 27 -5.15 -0.46 -3.04
CA VAL A 27 -6.52 -0.48 -3.54
C VAL A 27 -7.11 -1.83 -3.18
N ASN A 28 -8.05 -1.83 -2.23
CA ASN A 28 -8.85 -3.00 -1.93
C ASN A 28 -9.89 -3.15 -3.04
N CYS A 29 -9.75 -4.18 -3.86
CA CYS A 29 -10.74 -4.56 -4.87
C CYS A 29 -11.49 -5.82 -4.41
N LYS A 30 -12.76 -5.94 -4.78
CA LYS A 30 -13.56 -7.13 -4.53
C LYS A 30 -13.39 -8.11 -5.68
N VAL A 31 -13.20 -9.39 -5.38
CA VAL A 31 -13.25 -10.44 -6.41
C VAL A 31 -14.72 -10.66 -6.77
N GLU A 32 -15.10 -10.35 -8.01
CA GLU A 32 -16.45 -10.61 -8.50
C GLU A 32 -16.57 -12.00 -9.11
N LYS A 33 -15.55 -12.41 -9.86
CA LYS A 33 -15.59 -13.67 -10.61
C LYS A 33 -14.20 -14.28 -10.75
N VAL A 34 -14.14 -15.61 -10.72
CA VAL A 34 -12.95 -16.40 -11.02
C VAL A 34 -13.34 -17.38 -12.12
N GLU A 35 -12.65 -17.32 -13.25
CA GLU A 35 -12.91 -18.18 -14.43
C GLU A 35 -11.60 -18.80 -14.90
N GLY A 36 -11.40 -20.08 -14.56
CA GLY A 36 -10.16 -20.79 -14.87
C GLY A 36 -8.95 -20.07 -14.28
N THR A 37 -8.15 -19.43 -15.16
CA THR A 37 -6.92 -18.71 -14.80
C THR A 37 -7.09 -17.18 -14.74
N LYS A 38 -8.32 -16.67 -14.91
CA LYS A 38 -8.61 -15.23 -14.90
C LYS A 38 -9.42 -14.85 -13.66
N VAL A 39 -9.08 -13.71 -13.08
CA VAL A 39 -9.79 -13.12 -11.94
C VAL A 39 -10.30 -11.74 -12.34
N THR A 40 -11.60 -11.51 -12.17
CA THR A 40 -12.23 -10.21 -12.35
C THR A 40 -12.32 -9.50 -11.00
N LEU A 41 -11.70 -8.32 -10.93
CA LEU A 41 -11.67 -7.48 -9.74
C LEU A 41 -12.51 -6.23 -9.98
N ASP A 42 -13.44 -5.94 -9.07
CA ASP A 42 -14.10 -4.65 -8.97
C ASP A 42 -13.30 -3.77 -8.02
N CYS A 43 -12.64 -2.76 -8.59
CA CYS A 43 -11.89 -1.74 -7.86
C CYS A 43 -12.65 -0.41 -7.72
N GLY A 44 -13.94 -0.37 -8.08
CA GLY A 44 -14.79 0.82 -8.10
C GLY A 44 -14.19 1.96 -8.93
N SER A 45 -14.27 3.17 -8.39
CA SER A 45 -13.78 4.42 -9.00
C SER A 45 -12.25 4.51 -9.13
N ARG A 46 -11.51 3.44 -8.81
CA ARG A 46 -10.04 3.36 -8.92
C ARG A 46 -9.58 2.43 -10.04
N SER A 47 -10.52 1.93 -10.84
CA SER A 47 -10.23 1.00 -11.94
C SER A 47 -9.38 1.63 -13.04
N ASP A 48 -9.47 2.95 -13.23
CA ASP A 48 -8.68 3.74 -14.18
C ASP A 48 -7.20 3.85 -13.81
N GLU A 49 -6.85 3.59 -12.54
CA GLU A 49 -5.45 3.53 -12.09
C GLU A 49 -4.71 2.30 -12.65
N PHE A 50 -5.44 1.26 -13.08
CA PHE A 50 -4.90 0.01 -13.60
C PHE A 50 -4.88 -0.01 -15.13
N LYS A 51 -3.77 0.46 -15.71
CA LYS A 51 -3.58 0.45 -17.17
C LYS A 51 -3.29 -0.95 -17.68
N VAL A 52 -3.80 -1.27 -18.88
CA VAL A 52 -3.52 -2.53 -19.58
C VAL A 52 -2.00 -2.76 -19.70
N GLY A 53 -1.55 -3.96 -19.38
CA GLY A 53 -0.12 -4.34 -19.38
C GLY A 53 0.61 -4.03 -18.07
N THR A 54 -0.04 -3.38 -17.10
CA THR A 54 0.56 -3.14 -15.79
C THR A 54 0.61 -4.43 -14.98
N GLN A 55 1.81 -4.79 -14.50
CA GLN A 55 1.96 -5.91 -13.58
C GLN A 55 1.56 -5.46 -12.17
N VAL A 56 0.57 -6.13 -11.59
CA VAL A 56 0.08 -5.86 -10.24
C VAL A 56 0.40 -7.00 -9.29
N LYS A 57 0.73 -6.67 -8.04
CA LYS A 57 0.98 -7.67 -6.99
C LYS A 57 -0.28 -7.88 -6.16
N VAL A 58 -0.93 -9.03 -6.34
CA VAL A 58 -2.11 -9.39 -5.55
C VAL A 58 -1.68 -10.09 -4.27
N LYS A 59 -2.14 -9.61 -3.11
CA LYS A 59 -1.98 -10.29 -1.82
C LYS A 59 -3.25 -11.09 -1.53
N LYS A 60 -3.12 -12.40 -1.32
CA LYS A 60 -4.24 -13.22 -0.86
C LYS A 60 -4.68 -12.79 0.54
N ALA A 61 -5.98 -12.80 0.78
CA ALA A 61 -6.50 -12.64 2.14
C ALA A 61 -5.87 -13.74 3.02
N LYS A 62 -5.42 -13.36 4.22
CA LYS A 62 -5.06 -14.36 5.22
C LYS A 62 -6.37 -15.03 5.61
N ASN A 63 -6.48 -16.34 5.40
CA ASN A 63 -7.47 -17.11 6.13
C ASN A 63 -7.09 -16.94 7.61
N VAL A 64 -7.82 -16.09 8.33
CA VAL A 64 -7.89 -16.24 9.77
C VAL A 64 -8.59 -17.58 9.92
N ALA A 65 -7.82 -18.64 10.13
CA ALA A 65 -8.40 -19.84 10.69
C ALA A 65 -9.12 -19.35 11.94
N ILE A 66 -10.45 -19.42 11.94
CA ILE A 66 -11.20 -19.35 13.19
C ILE A 66 -10.75 -20.60 13.93
N GLU A 67 -9.69 -20.45 14.72
CA GLU A 67 -9.23 -21.48 15.62
C GLU A 67 -10.30 -21.62 16.70
N GLY A 68 -11.12 -22.65 16.54
CA GLY A 68 -11.77 -23.34 17.65
C GLY A 68 -13.03 -22.72 18.21
N CYS A 69 -13.91 -23.61 18.65
CA CYS A 69 -14.92 -23.37 19.67
C CYS A 69 -14.34 -22.79 20.96
#